data_AF-A0A839W9M8-F1
#
_entry.id   AF-A0A839W9M8-F1
#
_cell.length_a   1.000
_cell.length_b   1.000
_cell.length_c   1.000
_cell.angle_alpha   90.00
_cell.angle_beta   90.00
_cell.angle_gamma   90.00
#
_symmetry.space_group_name_H-M   'P 1'
#
loop_
_entity.id
_entity.type
_entity.pdbx_description
1 polymer ?
#
loop_
_entity_poly.entity_id
_entity_poly.type
_entity_poly.pdbx_seq_one_letter_code
_entity_poly.pdbx_strand_id
1 'polypeptide(L)'
;MLNQKFFLRPGRLRPDVLPIVEAIKPSLSPGYFLPMTASELLATTRRQQWLQSLWDYSSLPKDMDREYYLAPLEHCVTLMQQFSLTESGPYARPGGMADYMLETVSYAARLSKSYMLPVGAPPEEQAAQSAAWNAVVLYAVKYLCHLHVGSTFRPDEKE
;
A
#
# COMPACT_ATOMS: atom_id res chain seq x y z
N MET A 1 13.86 -1.19 -70.39
CA MET A 1 14.65 -2.41 -70.16
C MET A 1 15.83 -2.03 -69.28
N LEU A 2 15.80 -2.38 -67.99
CA LEU A 2 16.66 -3.42 -67.38
C LEU A 2 18.17 -3.22 -67.64
N ASN A 3 18.93 -2.73 -66.65
CA ASN A 3 19.55 -3.54 -65.58
C ASN A 3 21.00 -3.15 -65.20
N GLN A 4 21.22 -3.11 -63.88
CA GLN A 4 22.41 -3.38 -63.05
C GLN A 4 23.80 -3.52 -63.68
N LYS A 5 24.80 -2.90 -63.02
CA LYS A 5 26.03 -3.61 -62.58
C LYS A 5 26.47 -3.15 -61.18
N PHE A 6 26.38 -4.11 -60.27
CA PHE A 6 26.98 -4.16 -58.94
C PHE A 6 28.50 -4.05 -59.00
N PHE A 7 29.11 -3.32 -58.07
CA PHE A 7 30.42 -3.67 -57.52
C PHE A 7 30.43 -3.42 -56.01
N LEU A 8 30.27 -4.51 -55.28
CA LEU A 8 30.54 -4.59 -53.85
C LEU A 8 32.06 -4.59 -53.64
N ARG A 9 32.54 -3.78 -52.68
CA ARG A 9 33.82 -4.03 -52.01
C ARG A 9 33.61 -4.17 -50.49
N PRO A 10 34.47 -4.95 -49.82
CA PRO A 10 34.15 -5.64 -48.57
C PRO A 10 34.78 -4.98 -47.33
N GLY A 11 34.21 -5.29 -46.17
CA GLY A 11 34.73 -4.92 -44.85
C GLY A 11 33.66 -4.16 -44.07
N ARG A 12 33.15 -4.64 -42.94
CA ARG A 12 33.80 -5.38 -41.86
C ARG A 12 32.69 -6.07 -41.04
N LEU A 13 32.81 -7.38 -40.80
CA LEU A 13 31.95 -8.11 -39.86
C LEU A 13 32.13 -7.45 -38.48
N ARG A 14 31.07 -6.82 -37.94
CA ARG A 14 31.05 -6.44 -36.52
C ARG A 14 30.48 -7.63 -35.76
N PRO A 15 31.23 -8.23 -34.82
CA PRO A 15 30.73 -9.31 -34.00
C PRO A 15 29.66 -8.78 -33.06
N ASP A 16 28.65 -9.62 -32.84
CA ASP A 16 27.57 -9.57 -31.87
C ASP A 16 27.72 -8.55 -30.74
N VAL A 17 26.88 -7.52 -30.77
CA VAL A 17 26.55 -6.74 -29.57
C VAL A 17 25.50 -7.54 -28.82
N LEU A 18 25.95 -8.34 -27.84
CA LEU A 18 25.10 -8.93 -26.82
C LEU A 18 24.32 -7.81 -26.10
N PRO A 19 23.02 -8.01 -25.79
CA PRO A 19 22.25 -7.02 -25.05
C PRO A 19 22.74 -6.99 -23.60
N ILE A 20 23.53 -5.98 -23.26
CA ILE A 20 23.75 -5.54 -21.88
C ILE A 20 22.45 -4.89 -21.41
N VAL A 21 21.46 -5.72 -21.12
CA VAL A 21 20.37 -5.37 -20.20
C VAL A 21 20.52 -6.28 -18.99
N GLU A 22 21.74 -6.37 -18.47
CA GLU A 22 21.94 -6.81 -17.11
C GLU A 22 21.43 -5.68 -16.21
N ALA A 23 20.35 -5.99 -15.52
CA ALA A 23 19.65 -5.14 -14.59
C ALA A 23 20.64 -4.42 -13.65
N ILE A 24 20.85 -3.13 -13.90
CA ILE A 24 21.38 -2.21 -12.90
C ILE A 24 20.30 -2.13 -11.83
N LYS A 25 20.35 -3.03 -10.84
CA LYS A 25 19.77 -2.75 -9.53
C LYS A 25 20.69 -1.70 -8.92
N PRO A 26 20.30 -0.42 -8.80
CA PRO A 26 21.13 0.52 -8.06
C PRO A 26 21.28 -0.04 -6.66
N SER A 27 22.51 -0.39 -6.27
CA SER A 27 22.80 -0.76 -4.89
C SER A 27 22.58 0.49 -4.05
N LEU A 28 21.40 0.58 -3.44
CA LEU A 28 21.00 1.70 -2.59
C LEU A 28 21.98 1.81 -1.43
N SER A 29 22.43 3.03 -1.15
CA SER A 29 23.14 3.34 0.09
C SER A 29 22.25 3.00 1.31
N PRO A 30 22.82 2.52 2.42
CA PRO A 30 22.05 2.19 3.63
C PRO A 30 21.13 3.35 4.02
N GLY A 31 19.83 3.08 4.16
CA GLY A 31 18.82 4.09 4.52
C GLY A 31 18.03 4.68 3.35
N TYR A 32 18.38 4.37 2.09
CA TYR A 32 17.59 4.76 0.92
C TYR A 32 16.77 3.58 0.42
N PHE A 33 15.48 3.81 0.15
CA PHE A 33 14.55 2.81 -0.36
C PHE A 33 14.01 3.24 -1.72
N LEU A 34 13.92 2.29 -2.65
CA LEU A 34 13.20 2.53 -3.90
C LEU A 34 11.70 2.59 -3.61
N PRO A 35 10.95 3.47 -4.29
CA PRO A 35 9.50 3.48 -4.21
C PRO A 35 8.95 2.10 -4.57
N MET A 36 8.17 1.52 -3.66
CA MET A 36 7.49 0.26 -3.87
C MET A 36 6.03 0.50 -4.25
N THR A 37 5.47 -0.44 -4.99
CA THR A 37 4.04 -0.44 -5.31
C THR A 37 3.22 -0.81 -4.07
N ALA A 38 1.96 -0.34 -4.02
CA ALA A 38 1.03 -0.72 -2.94
C ALA A 38 0.93 -2.24 -2.79
N SER A 39 0.92 -2.97 -3.89
CA SER A 39 0.82 -4.44 -3.91
C SER A 39 2.03 -5.11 -3.27
N GLU A 40 3.24 -4.62 -3.53
CA GLU A 40 4.46 -5.13 -2.87
C GLU A 40 4.47 -4.81 -1.38
N LEU A 41 4.05 -3.60 -1.01
CA LEU A 41 3.95 -3.19 0.39
C LEU A 41 2.86 -4.00 1.13
N LEU A 42 1.76 -4.36 0.49
CA LEU A 42 0.69 -5.15 1.12
C LEU A 42 0.90 -6.67 1.03
N ALA A 43 1.91 -7.15 0.29
CA ALA A 43 2.15 -8.57 0.07
C ALA A 43 2.58 -9.35 1.33
N THR A 44 3.05 -8.65 2.38
CA THR A 44 3.51 -9.27 3.63
C THR A 44 2.36 -10.05 4.30
N THR A 45 2.62 -11.29 4.74
CA THR A 45 1.62 -12.17 5.37
C THR A 45 0.87 -11.51 6.52
N ARG A 46 1.57 -10.76 7.38
CA ARG A 46 0.96 -10.02 8.51
C ARG A 46 -0.03 -8.96 8.04
N ARG A 47 0.30 -8.22 6.97
CA ARG A 47 -0.57 -7.18 6.39
C ARG A 47 -1.81 -7.80 5.74
N GLN A 48 -1.64 -8.93 5.06
CA GLN A 48 -2.77 -9.68 4.53
C GLN A 48 -3.69 -10.20 5.64
N GLN A 49 -3.17 -10.64 6.78
CA GLN A 49 -4.00 -11.06 7.92
C GLN A 49 -4.87 -9.90 8.47
N TRP A 50 -4.31 -8.69 8.59
CA TRP A 50 -5.11 -7.53 9.01
C TRP A 50 -6.16 -7.13 7.98
N LEU A 51 -5.80 -7.23 6.69
CA LEU A 51 -6.73 -6.96 5.60
C LEU A 51 -7.87 -7.97 5.55
N GLN A 52 -7.58 -9.26 5.74
CA GLN A 52 -8.58 -10.32 5.89
C GLN A 52 -9.46 -10.09 7.11
N SER A 53 -8.86 -9.73 8.25
CA SER A 53 -9.63 -9.38 9.45
C SER A 53 -10.60 -8.24 9.14
N LEU A 54 -10.09 -7.13 8.57
CA LEU A 54 -10.93 -6.00 8.18
C LEU A 54 -12.10 -6.42 7.28
N TRP A 55 -11.88 -7.33 6.32
CA TRP A 55 -12.92 -7.88 5.46
C TRP A 55 -13.94 -8.77 6.21
N ASP A 56 -13.50 -9.60 7.14
CA ASP A 56 -14.40 -10.44 7.96
C ASP A 56 -15.31 -9.62 8.89
N TYR A 57 -14.90 -8.39 9.18
CA TYR A 57 -15.66 -7.40 9.97
C TYR A 57 -16.46 -6.43 9.11
N SER A 58 -16.18 -6.33 7.80
CA SER A 58 -16.98 -5.56 6.86
C SER A 58 -18.34 -6.23 6.64
N SER A 59 -19.41 -5.44 6.68
CA SER A 59 -20.76 -5.88 6.31
C SER A 59 -21.10 -5.60 4.84
N LEU A 60 -20.16 -5.06 4.06
CA LEU A 60 -20.40 -4.71 2.66
C LEU A 60 -20.19 -5.93 1.74
N PRO A 61 -20.78 -5.89 0.53
CA PRO A 61 -20.43 -6.83 -0.52
C PRO A 61 -18.95 -6.66 -0.92
N LYS A 62 -18.27 -7.79 -1.18
CA LYS A 62 -16.85 -7.82 -1.56
C LYS A 62 -16.48 -6.90 -2.72
N ASP A 63 -17.42 -6.68 -3.65
CA ASP A 63 -17.21 -5.82 -4.83
C ASP A 63 -17.15 -4.34 -4.43
N MET A 64 -18.00 -3.88 -3.52
CA MET A 64 -17.94 -2.53 -2.95
C MET A 64 -16.76 -2.37 -2.00
N ASP A 65 -16.48 -3.38 -1.16
CA ASP A 65 -15.39 -3.33 -0.20
C ASP A 65 -14.05 -2.98 -0.82
N ARG A 66 -13.79 -3.51 -2.00
CA ARG A 66 -12.53 -3.25 -2.69
C ARG A 66 -12.40 -1.80 -3.11
N GLU A 67 -13.45 -1.22 -3.65
CA GLU A 67 -13.40 0.18 -4.10
C GLU A 67 -13.36 1.16 -2.90
N TYR A 68 -14.15 0.89 -1.86
CA TYR A 68 -14.26 1.81 -0.73
C TYR A 68 -13.13 1.67 0.29
N TYR A 69 -12.63 0.46 0.57
CA TYR A 69 -11.57 0.25 1.56
C TYR A 69 -10.20 0.03 0.93
N LEU A 70 -10.09 -0.83 -0.09
CA LEU A 70 -8.77 -1.18 -0.63
C LEU A 70 -8.12 0.02 -1.33
N ALA A 71 -8.86 0.77 -2.14
CA ALA A 71 -8.31 1.92 -2.85
C ALA A 71 -7.69 3.00 -1.93
N PRO A 72 -8.37 3.50 -0.87
CA PRO A 72 -7.74 4.44 0.05
C PRO A 72 -6.63 3.81 0.89
N LEU A 73 -6.73 2.53 1.25
CA LEU A 73 -5.65 1.84 1.95
C LEU A 73 -4.39 1.73 1.09
N GLU A 74 -4.52 1.33 -0.18
CA GLU A 74 -3.41 1.25 -1.13
C GLU A 74 -2.77 2.62 -1.37
N HIS A 75 -3.58 3.67 -1.53
CA HIS A 75 -3.08 5.03 -1.66
C HIS A 75 -2.27 5.44 -0.42
N CYS A 76 -2.79 5.16 0.78
CA CYS A 76 -2.12 5.51 2.02
C CYS A 76 -0.85 4.71 2.26
N VAL A 77 -0.84 3.41 1.99
CA VAL A 77 0.38 2.60 2.04
C VAL A 77 1.41 3.07 1.01
N THR A 78 0.98 3.50 -0.18
CA THR A 78 1.86 4.08 -1.20
C THR A 78 2.47 5.41 -0.74
N LEU A 79 1.77 6.21 0.06
CA LEU A 79 2.32 7.43 0.64
C LEU A 79 3.26 7.13 1.83
N MET A 80 2.92 6.12 2.64
CA MET A 80 3.71 5.72 3.81
C MET A 80 4.97 4.92 3.46
N GLN A 81 5.04 4.30 2.28
CA GLN A 81 6.20 3.54 1.78
C GLN A 81 6.84 2.66 2.87
N GLN A 82 8.14 2.83 3.14
CA GLN A 82 8.89 2.14 4.18
C GLN A 82 9.15 3.02 5.41
N PHE A 83 8.37 4.09 5.63
CA PHE A 83 8.56 4.94 6.80
C PHE A 83 8.34 4.18 8.10
N SER A 84 9.27 4.36 9.03
CA SER A 84 9.13 3.99 10.44
C SER A 84 8.21 5.00 11.12
N LEU A 85 7.31 4.52 11.97
CA LEU A 85 6.39 5.42 12.70
C LEU A 85 7.12 6.20 13.81
N THR A 86 8.07 5.54 14.48
CA THR A 86 8.80 6.06 15.64
C THR A 86 10.26 5.66 15.57
N GLU A 87 11.13 6.40 16.25
CA GLU A 87 12.56 6.06 16.33
C GLU A 87 12.84 4.83 17.21
N SER A 88 11.93 4.52 18.15
CA SER A 88 12.03 3.36 19.03
C SER A 88 10.65 2.72 19.26
N GLY A 89 10.64 1.42 19.55
CA GLY A 89 9.42 0.64 19.83
C GLY A 89 9.05 -0.38 18.74
N PRO A 90 7.84 -0.98 18.82
CA PRO A 90 7.43 -2.10 17.96
C PRO A 90 7.27 -1.72 16.47
N TYR A 91 7.12 -0.43 16.16
CA TYR A 91 6.96 0.10 14.80
C TYR A 91 8.16 0.93 14.31
N ALA A 92 9.31 0.83 14.98
CA ALA A 92 10.57 1.47 14.56
C ALA A 92 11.28 0.76 13.39
N ARG A 93 10.58 -0.17 12.74
CA ARG A 93 11.06 -0.94 11.59
C ARG A 93 10.61 -0.29 10.28
N PRO A 94 11.32 -0.55 9.16
CA PRO A 94 10.88 -0.11 7.84
C PRO A 94 9.45 -0.58 7.56
N GLY A 95 8.58 0.37 7.19
CA GLY A 95 7.15 0.15 6.95
C GLY A 95 6.29 0.00 8.21
N GLY A 96 6.83 0.33 9.39
CA GLY A 96 6.10 0.27 10.65
C GLY A 96 4.91 1.23 10.71
N MET A 97 4.94 2.33 9.98
CA MET A 97 3.82 3.28 9.86
C MET A 97 2.61 2.65 9.15
N ALA A 98 2.85 1.95 8.03
CA ALA A 98 1.80 1.21 7.32
C ALA A 98 1.25 0.06 8.17
N ASP A 99 2.12 -0.63 8.91
CA ASP A 99 1.72 -1.69 9.84
C ASP A 99 0.81 -1.18 10.95
N TYR A 100 1.18 -0.06 11.58
CA TYR A 100 0.40 0.57 12.64
C TYR A 100 -0.98 1.02 12.15
N MET A 101 -1.06 1.61 10.96
CA MET A 101 -2.33 1.99 10.34
C MET A 101 -3.24 0.76 10.13
N LEU A 102 -2.73 -0.30 9.50
CA LEU A 102 -3.51 -1.52 9.24
C LEU A 102 -3.97 -2.21 10.53
N GLU A 103 -3.10 -2.25 11.54
CA GLU A 103 -3.44 -2.77 12.86
C GLU A 103 -4.54 -1.96 13.54
N THR A 104 -4.42 -0.63 13.53
CA THR A 104 -5.44 0.28 14.12
C THR A 104 -6.79 0.12 13.44
N VAL A 105 -6.80 0.07 12.11
CA VAL A 105 -8.01 -0.07 11.29
C VAL A 105 -8.68 -1.42 11.51
N SER A 106 -7.91 -2.51 11.52
CA SER A 106 -8.44 -3.85 11.80
C SER A 106 -8.95 -3.97 13.24
N TYR A 107 -8.31 -3.33 14.21
CA TYR A 107 -8.77 -3.29 15.59
C TYR A 107 -10.07 -2.48 15.74
N ALA A 108 -10.19 -1.33 15.08
CA ALA A 108 -11.42 -0.55 15.05
C ALA A 108 -12.59 -1.34 14.44
N ALA A 109 -12.35 -2.07 13.35
CA ALA A 109 -13.36 -2.93 12.73
C ALA A 109 -13.76 -4.12 13.63
N ARG A 110 -12.82 -4.68 14.39
CA ARG A 110 -13.13 -5.69 15.41
C ARG A 110 -14.02 -5.13 16.51
N LEU A 111 -13.70 -3.94 17.01
CA LEU A 111 -14.49 -3.27 18.02
C LEU A 111 -15.89 -2.94 17.52
N SER A 112 -16.03 -2.42 16.29
CA SER A 112 -17.35 -2.06 15.75
C SER A 112 -18.32 -3.25 15.71
N LYS A 113 -17.86 -4.44 15.31
CA LYS A 113 -18.67 -5.67 15.35
C LYS A 113 -18.99 -6.12 16.79
N SER A 114 -18.09 -5.89 17.74
CA SER A 114 -18.37 -6.19 19.15
C SER A 114 -19.44 -5.27 19.76
N TYR A 115 -19.54 -4.03 19.27
CA TYR A 115 -20.56 -3.06 19.69
C TYR A 115 -21.93 -3.28 19.03
N MET A 116 -22.04 -4.12 18.00
CA MET A 116 -23.29 -4.37 17.28
C MET A 116 -24.34 -5.21 18.04
N LEU A 117 -24.08 -5.68 19.26
CA LEU A 117 -25.01 -6.56 19.97
C LEU A 117 -25.04 -6.29 21.47
N PRO A 118 -26.24 -6.05 22.02
CA PRO A 118 -26.89 -7.04 22.86
C PRO A 118 -27.94 -7.85 22.07
N VAL A 119 -28.11 -9.12 22.44
CA VAL A 119 -29.08 -10.05 21.86
C VAL A 119 -30.50 -9.53 22.11
N GLY A 120 -31.09 -8.80 21.16
CA GLY A 120 -32.45 -8.27 21.27
C GLY A 120 -32.78 -6.99 20.50
N ALA A 121 -31.79 -6.30 19.92
CA ALA A 121 -32.04 -5.11 19.10
C ALA A 121 -32.65 -5.46 17.72
N PRO A 122 -33.51 -4.60 17.14
CA PRO A 122 -34.09 -4.83 15.83
C PRO A 122 -32.99 -4.82 14.74
N PRO A 123 -33.09 -5.69 13.72
CA PRO A 123 -32.07 -5.85 12.68
C PRO A 123 -31.84 -4.57 11.86
N GLU A 124 -32.83 -3.67 11.80
CA GLU A 124 -32.74 -2.38 11.13
C GLU A 124 -31.76 -1.43 11.82
N GLU A 125 -31.75 -1.37 13.15
CA GLU A 125 -30.81 -0.56 13.92
C GLU A 125 -29.39 -1.10 13.81
N GLN A 126 -29.25 -2.43 13.78
CA GLN A 126 -27.95 -3.08 13.58
C GLN A 126 -27.36 -2.76 12.19
N ALA A 127 -28.20 -2.75 11.15
CA ALA A 127 -27.78 -2.36 9.80
C ALA A 127 -27.35 -0.88 9.75
N ALA A 128 -28.12 0.03 10.37
CA ALA A 128 -27.79 1.45 10.42
C ALA A 128 -26.47 1.75 11.17
N GLN A 129 -26.23 1.05 12.28
CA GLN A 129 -24.97 1.16 13.02
C GLN A 129 -23.77 0.60 12.23
N SER A 130 -23.97 -0.40 11.36
CA SER A 130 -22.90 -0.90 10.49
C SER A 130 -22.39 0.15 9.53
N ALA A 131 -23.31 0.90 8.92
CA ALA A 131 -22.97 1.96 7.99
C ALA A 131 -22.20 3.09 8.71
N ALA A 132 -22.62 3.45 9.92
CA ALA A 132 -21.94 4.47 10.72
C ALA A 132 -20.49 4.08 11.08
N TRP A 133 -20.27 2.85 11.53
CA TRP A 133 -18.92 2.36 11.86
C TRP A 133 -18.02 2.25 10.62
N ASN A 134 -18.56 1.81 9.49
CA ASN A 134 -17.83 1.78 8.21
C ASN A 134 -17.34 3.19 7.83
N ALA A 135 -18.20 4.20 7.95
CA ALA A 135 -17.82 5.58 7.71
C ALA A 135 -16.69 6.03 8.66
N VAL A 136 -16.80 5.74 9.95
CA VAL A 136 -15.76 6.08 10.94
C VAL A 136 -14.41 5.45 10.57
N VAL A 137 -14.40 4.18 10.17
CA VAL A 137 -13.18 3.48 9.76
C VAL A 137 -12.56 4.13 8.51
N LEU A 138 -13.37 4.45 7.49
CA LEU A 138 -12.89 5.13 6.28
C LEU A 138 -12.31 6.52 6.60
N TYR A 139 -13.00 7.31 7.42
CA TYR A 139 -12.50 8.61 7.85
C TYR A 139 -11.23 8.48 8.70
N ALA A 140 -11.14 7.48 9.56
CA ALA A 140 -9.94 7.22 10.36
C ALA A 140 -8.74 6.87 9.47
N VAL A 141 -8.90 6.00 8.45
CA VAL A 141 -7.84 5.70 7.47
C VAL A 141 -7.37 6.98 6.79
N LYS A 142 -8.31 7.76 6.24
CA LYS A 142 -8.01 9.01 5.54
C LYS A 142 -7.31 10.01 6.44
N TYR A 143 -7.76 10.15 7.69
CA TYR A 143 -7.17 11.06 8.66
C TYR A 143 -5.78 10.62 9.11
N LEU A 144 -5.59 9.33 9.41
CA LEU A 144 -4.29 8.77 9.79
C LEU A 144 -3.25 8.96 8.68
N CYS A 145 -3.68 8.75 7.44
CA CYS A 145 -2.90 8.95 6.24
C CYS A 145 -2.49 10.43 6.08
N HIS A 146 -3.43 11.36 6.20
CA HIS A 146 -3.13 12.79 6.13
C HIS A 146 -2.23 13.26 7.29
N LEU A 147 -2.51 12.83 8.52
CA LEU A 147 -1.80 13.26 9.72
C LEU A 147 -0.35 12.77 9.72
N HIS A 148 -0.13 11.47 9.51
CA HIS A 148 1.19 10.88 9.65
C HIS A 148 2.08 11.15 8.43
N VAL A 149 1.53 11.15 7.21
CA VAL A 149 2.30 11.52 6.01
C VAL A 149 2.64 13.02 6.03
N GLY A 150 1.73 13.85 6.56
CA GLY A 150 1.99 15.28 6.75
C GLY A 150 3.04 15.56 7.83
N SER A 151 3.11 14.74 8.89
CA SER A 151 4.10 14.93 9.96
C SER A 151 5.50 14.44 9.58
N THR A 152 5.62 13.36 8.80
CA THR A 152 6.94 12.84 8.37
C THR A 152 7.61 13.72 7.31
N PHE A 153 6.83 14.54 6.59
CA PHE A 153 7.36 15.48 5.60
C PHE A 153 7.63 16.88 6.16
N ARG A 154 7.37 17.13 7.46
CA ARG A 154 7.81 18.39 8.06
C ARG A 154 9.33 18.31 8.17
N PRO A 155 10.10 19.10 7.40
CA PRO A 155 11.53 19.13 7.59
C PRO A 155 11.77 19.60 9.03
N ASP A 156 12.56 18.83 9.78
CA ASP A 156 13.19 19.32 11.00
C ASP A 156 13.83 20.67 10.67
N GLU A 157 13.20 21.77 11.09
CA GLU A 157 13.88 23.04 11.33
C GLU A 157 14.86 22.75 12.46
N LYS A 158 16.06 22.30 12.08
CA LYS A 158 17.21 22.24 12.96
C LYS A 158 17.73 23.67 13.12
N GLU A 159 17.44 24.27 14.27
CA GLU A 159 18.22 25.35 14.86
C GLU A 159 19.57 24.81 15.38
#